data_AF-A0AAE6NF29-F1
#
_entry.id   AF-A0AAE6NF29-F1
#
_cell.length_a   1.000
_cell.length_b   1.000
_cell.length_c   1.000
_cell.angle_alpha   90.00
_cell.angle_beta   90.00
_cell.angle_gamma   90.00
#
_symmetry.space_group_name_H-M   'P 1'
#
loop_
_entity.id
_entity.type
_entity.pdbx_description
1 polymer ?
#
loop_
_entity_poly.entity_id
_entity_poly.type
_entity_poly.pdbx_seq_one_letter_code
_entity_poly.pdbx_strand_id
1 'polypeptide(L)'
;MTTSLRDRLAALSATATREGAPAPSCEVLADRPDGTVVRSGRTVAKAHAPDGDPRALAARLRIAAHPLLHGILLPPLPVTAPDGYLTRTEEGRALTRWPYGSPVPPDDPDAAPWEDTARLLAGLHRVDLRQLPGPVPPMRGPAKAARALARLRTAPVPSNGPASGRHAPVTAAGALPAAAAAVERAWATLPPWARGEAPPPRTGTLCHGDLHLGQLVRHPAGDGPWLLIDIDDLGRGDGAWDLARPAAWFATGLLAPDLWTRFLAAYRAAGGPVVGPDGDPWPDLDLPARTLTVQTAALAIAKAATADRSLDDAETAFVDACARMTSPAQQLAPAGPGVG
;
A
#
# COMPACT_ATOMS: atom_id res chain seq x y z
N MET A 1 22.81 24.86 -15.13
CA MET A 1 22.04 24.77 -13.87
C MET A 1 21.05 23.63 -14.04
N THR A 2 21.11 22.61 -13.19
CA THR A 2 20.16 21.50 -13.21
C THR A 2 18.80 22.02 -12.71
N THR A 3 17.76 21.93 -13.55
CA THR A 3 16.39 22.27 -13.14
C THR A 3 15.95 21.34 -12.02
N SER A 4 15.40 21.89 -10.93
CA SER A 4 15.02 21.08 -9.77
C SER A 4 13.92 20.07 -10.14
N LEU A 5 13.85 18.94 -9.41
CA LEU A 5 12.83 17.91 -9.68
C LEU A 5 11.40 18.47 -9.58
N ARG A 6 11.15 19.35 -8.61
CA ARG A 6 9.84 19.99 -8.42
C ARG A 6 9.48 20.89 -9.60
N ASP A 7 10.44 21.65 -10.13
CA ASP A 7 10.21 22.50 -11.31
C ASP A 7 9.90 21.65 -12.56
N ARG A 8 10.59 20.52 -12.72
CA ARG A 8 10.30 19.57 -13.82
C ARG A 8 8.90 18.96 -13.68
N LEU A 9 8.47 18.61 -12.48
CA LEU A 9 7.12 18.10 -12.21
C LEU A 9 6.04 19.17 -12.43
N ALA A 10 6.31 20.41 -12.02
CA ALA A 10 5.43 21.55 -12.29
C ALA A 10 5.25 21.75 -13.81
N ALA A 11 6.36 21.74 -14.57
CA ALA A 11 6.32 21.84 -16.04
C ALA A 11 5.57 20.66 -16.69
N LEU A 12 5.76 19.44 -16.20
CA LEU A 12 5.10 18.24 -16.73
C LEU A 12 3.59 18.21 -16.43
N SER A 13 3.18 18.75 -15.28
CA SER A 13 1.77 18.82 -14.90
C SER A 13 1.05 20.00 -15.57
N ALA A 14 1.77 21.08 -15.90
CA ALA A 14 1.20 22.20 -16.63
C ALA A 14 0.56 21.73 -17.95
N THR A 15 -0.69 22.10 -18.15
CA THR A 15 -1.34 21.93 -19.46
C THR A 15 -0.93 23.13 -20.30
N ALA A 16 -0.65 22.96 -21.60
CA ALA A 16 -0.35 24.09 -22.47
C ALA A 16 -1.47 25.14 -22.36
N THR A 17 -1.19 26.25 -21.68
CA THR A 17 -2.14 27.34 -21.53
C THR A 17 -2.17 28.12 -22.84
N ARG A 18 -3.33 28.68 -23.20
CA ARG A 18 -3.38 29.72 -24.23
C ARG A 18 -2.42 30.84 -23.84
N GLU A 19 -1.70 31.39 -24.81
CA GLU A 19 -0.85 32.57 -24.61
C GLU A 19 -1.63 33.67 -23.85
N GLY A 20 -1.06 34.12 -22.73
CA GLY A 20 -1.62 35.17 -21.88
C GLY A 20 -2.46 34.71 -20.67
N ALA A 21 -2.72 33.41 -20.48
CA ALA A 21 -3.35 32.94 -19.25
C ALA A 21 -2.32 32.84 -18.10
N PRO A 22 -2.66 33.24 -16.86
CA PRO A 22 -1.77 33.08 -15.71
C PRO A 22 -1.41 31.61 -15.53
N ALA A 23 -0.13 31.36 -15.23
CA ALA A 23 0.35 30.00 -15.01
C ALA A 23 -0.45 29.36 -13.85
N PRO A 24 -0.98 28.13 -14.03
CA PRO A 24 -1.71 27.45 -12.97
C PRO A 24 -0.83 27.32 -11.72
N SER A 25 -1.38 27.66 -10.56
CA SER A 25 -0.71 27.48 -9.27
C SER A 25 -0.30 26.03 -9.10
N CYS A 26 0.98 25.78 -8.81
CA CYS A 26 1.51 24.45 -8.59
C CYS A 26 1.47 24.13 -7.08
N GLU A 27 0.98 22.94 -6.76
CA GLU A 27 0.79 22.45 -5.39
C GLU A 27 1.55 21.15 -5.22
N VAL A 28 2.37 21.03 -4.18
CA VAL A 28 3.04 19.77 -3.83
C VAL A 28 2.07 18.95 -2.98
N LEU A 29 1.55 17.86 -3.53
CA LEU A 29 0.62 16.97 -2.83
C LEU A 29 1.35 15.96 -1.94
N ALA A 30 2.56 15.56 -2.33
CA ALA A 30 3.41 14.68 -1.53
C ALA A 30 4.88 14.88 -1.92
N ASP A 31 5.78 14.83 -0.94
CA ASP A 31 7.22 14.79 -1.19
C ASP A 31 7.89 13.80 -0.23
N ARG A 32 8.20 12.61 -0.75
CA ARG A 32 8.79 11.50 -0.02
C ARG A 32 9.95 10.92 -0.83
N PRO A 33 10.94 10.26 -0.20
CA PRO A 33 12.06 9.66 -0.92
C PRO A 33 11.63 8.68 -2.04
N ASP A 34 10.54 7.94 -1.81
CA ASP A 34 9.94 6.98 -2.72
C ASP A 34 8.95 7.59 -3.72
N GLY A 35 8.62 8.88 -3.61
CA GLY A 35 7.88 9.59 -4.65
C GLY A 35 7.54 11.04 -4.32
N THR A 36 7.56 11.88 -5.35
CA THR A 36 7.16 13.29 -5.28
C THR A 36 5.99 13.52 -6.22
N VAL A 37 4.94 14.19 -5.75
CA VAL A 37 3.68 14.40 -6.48
C VAL A 37 3.37 15.89 -6.50
N VAL A 38 3.25 16.46 -7.70
CA VAL A 38 2.92 17.87 -7.92
C VAL A 38 1.67 17.97 -8.78
N ARG A 39 0.73 18.79 -8.34
CA ARG A 39 -0.48 19.13 -9.07
C ARG A 39 -0.33 20.49 -9.74
N SER A 40 -0.82 20.58 -10.97
CA SER A 40 -1.05 21.84 -11.67
C SER A 40 -2.43 21.79 -12.34
N GLY A 41 -3.37 22.58 -11.81
CA GLY A 41 -4.77 22.57 -12.25
C GLY A 41 -5.44 21.20 -12.13
N ARG A 42 -5.80 20.60 -13.28
CA ARG A 42 -6.48 19.30 -13.38
C ARG A 42 -5.53 18.11 -13.63
N THR A 43 -4.23 18.33 -13.52
CA THR A 43 -3.21 17.33 -13.83
C THR A 43 -2.28 17.15 -12.63
N VAL A 44 -1.82 15.92 -12.46
CA VAL A 44 -0.78 15.54 -11.50
C VAL A 44 0.42 14.99 -12.24
N ALA A 45 1.62 15.40 -11.84
CA ALA A 45 2.88 14.78 -12.22
C ALA A 45 3.47 14.04 -11.02
N LYS A 46 3.97 12.83 -11.25
CA LYS A 46 4.60 12.00 -10.21
C LYS A 46 6.02 11.64 -10.63
N ALA A 47 6.98 11.85 -9.73
CA ALA A 47 8.29 11.22 -9.78
C ALA A 47 8.23 9.93 -8.97
N HIS A 48 8.57 8.80 -9.60
CA HIS A 48 8.57 7.47 -8.97
C HIS A 48 9.86 7.23 -8.19
N ALA A 49 9.94 6.21 -7.34
CA ALA A 49 11.17 5.87 -6.62
C ALA A 49 12.39 5.71 -7.57
N PRO A 50 13.60 6.15 -7.18
CA PRO A 50 14.77 6.15 -8.06
C PRO A 50 15.32 4.74 -8.34
N ASP A 51 15.04 3.79 -7.45
CA ASP A 51 15.47 2.40 -7.48
C ASP A 51 14.45 1.46 -8.16
N GLY A 52 13.35 1.99 -8.68
CA GLY A 52 12.33 1.20 -9.37
C GLY A 52 12.79 0.74 -10.76
N ASP A 53 12.47 -0.50 -11.14
CA ASP A 53 12.68 -0.99 -12.51
C ASP A 53 11.78 -0.21 -13.50
N PRO A 54 12.36 0.60 -14.40
CA PRO A 54 11.58 1.38 -15.33
C PRO A 54 10.82 0.54 -16.36
N ARG A 55 11.29 -0.67 -16.68
CA ARG A 55 10.59 -1.57 -17.62
C ARG A 55 9.33 -2.13 -16.98
N ALA A 56 9.43 -2.55 -15.72
CA ALA A 56 8.26 -2.95 -14.94
C ALA A 56 7.26 -1.79 -14.79
N LEU A 57 7.73 -0.58 -14.49
CA LEU A 57 6.86 0.60 -14.40
C LEU A 57 6.15 0.89 -15.73
N ALA A 58 6.88 0.88 -16.86
CA ALA A 58 6.27 1.07 -18.17
C ALA A 58 5.21 0.00 -18.49
N ALA A 59 5.41 -1.26 -18.07
CA ALA A 59 4.40 -2.30 -18.19
C ALA A 59 3.15 -2.03 -17.33
N ARG A 60 3.34 -1.62 -16.07
CA ARG A 60 2.23 -1.26 -15.18
C ARG A 60 1.42 -0.07 -15.71
N LEU A 61 2.08 0.93 -16.30
CA LEU A 61 1.40 2.07 -16.93
C LEU A 61 0.54 1.64 -18.13
N ARG A 62 1.06 0.76 -19.00
CA ARG A 62 0.28 0.19 -20.11
C ARG A 62 -0.91 -0.64 -19.63
N ILE A 63 -0.77 -1.37 -18.52
CA ILE A 63 -1.87 -2.12 -17.89
C ILE A 63 -2.92 -1.14 -17.33
N ALA A 64 -2.49 -0.10 -16.62
CA ALA A 64 -3.38 0.91 -16.05
C ALA A 64 -4.17 1.69 -17.13
N ALA A 65 -3.59 1.88 -18.31
CA ALA A 65 -4.25 2.51 -19.45
C ALA A 65 -5.12 1.54 -20.27
N HIS A 66 -5.10 0.23 -19.97
CA HIS A 66 -5.78 -0.76 -20.79
C HIS A 66 -7.30 -0.70 -20.60
N PRO A 67 -8.13 -0.85 -21.66
CA PRO A 67 -9.58 -0.71 -21.56
C PRO A 67 -10.27 -1.63 -20.53
N LEU A 68 -9.69 -2.81 -20.25
CA LEU A 68 -10.21 -3.73 -19.22
C LEU A 68 -10.12 -3.16 -17.80
N LEU A 69 -9.32 -2.11 -17.59
CA LEU A 69 -9.11 -1.46 -16.29
C LEU A 69 -9.89 -0.14 -16.17
N HIS A 70 -10.63 0.25 -17.21
CA HIS A 70 -11.52 1.42 -17.14
C HIS A 70 -12.57 1.24 -16.05
N GLY A 71 -12.73 2.26 -15.20
CA GLY A 71 -13.60 2.19 -14.03
C GLY A 71 -12.99 1.46 -12.83
N ILE A 72 -11.76 0.95 -12.95
CA ILE A 72 -11.03 0.29 -11.85
C ILE A 72 -9.79 1.11 -11.48
N LEU A 73 -8.89 1.33 -12.44
CA LEU A 73 -7.69 2.15 -12.28
C LEU A 73 -7.90 3.50 -12.96
N LEU A 74 -7.34 4.57 -12.39
CA LEU A 74 -7.23 5.85 -13.07
C LEU A 74 -6.22 5.70 -14.23
N PRO A 75 -6.60 5.97 -15.50
CA PRO A 75 -5.65 5.85 -16.61
C PRO A 75 -4.61 6.99 -16.59
N PRO A 76 -3.33 6.71 -16.88
CA PRO A 76 -2.31 7.74 -17.01
C PRO A 76 -2.56 8.62 -18.25
N LEU A 77 -2.07 9.86 -18.20
CA LEU A 77 -2.03 10.76 -19.35
C LEU A 77 -0.75 10.50 -20.16
N PRO A 78 -0.81 10.56 -21.51
CA PRO A 78 0.39 10.50 -22.35
C PRO A 78 1.38 11.61 -21.98
N VAL A 79 2.67 11.26 -22.02
CA VAL A 79 3.81 12.16 -21.80
C VAL A 79 4.66 12.28 -23.06
N THR A 80 4.86 11.18 -23.79
CA THR A 80 5.48 11.16 -25.11
C THR A 80 4.50 10.52 -26.12
N ALA A 81 4.46 11.07 -27.33
CA ALA A 81 3.50 10.62 -28.34
C ALA A 81 3.94 9.31 -29.02
N PRO A 82 2.99 8.46 -29.48
CA PRO A 82 1.55 8.52 -29.19
C PRO A 82 1.13 7.80 -27.88
N ASP A 83 1.89 6.81 -27.38
CA ASP A 83 1.47 5.94 -26.26
C ASP A 83 2.47 5.87 -25.09
N GLY A 84 3.38 6.85 -24.99
CA GLY A 84 4.39 6.89 -23.95
C GLY A 84 3.89 7.55 -22.68
N TYR A 85 3.59 6.76 -21.64
CA TYR A 85 3.16 7.25 -20.33
C TYR A 85 4.31 7.65 -19.39
N LEU A 86 5.55 7.49 -19.84
CA LEU A 86 6.75 7.60 -19.01
C LEU A 86 7.79 8.47 -19.70
N THR A 87 8.34 9.44 -18.97
CA THR A 87 9.57 10.16 -19.32
C THR A 87 10.58 10.05 -18.19
N ARG A 88 11.80 10.57 -18.38
CA ARG A 88 12.86 10.53 -17.37
C ARG A 88 13.59 11.86 -17.25
N THR A 89 14.11 12.14 -16.06
CA THR A 89 15.12 13.19 -15.89
C THR A 89 16.47 12.76 -16.47
N GLU A 90 17.41 13.69 -16.55
CA GLU A 90 18.80 13.43 -16.97
C GLU A 90 19.48 12.40 -16.03
N GLU A 91 19.13 12.43 -14.74
CA GLU A 91 19.58 11.47 -13.73
C GLU A 91 18.81 10.14 -13.76
N GLY A 92 17.94 9.95 -14.75
CA GLY A 92 17.21 8.70 -14.97
C GLY A 92 15.94 8.53 -14.13
N ARG A 93 15.54 9.54 -13.34
CA ARG A 93 14.35 9.48 -12.49
C ARG A 93 13.08 9.39 -13.34
N ALA A 94 12.27 8.35 -13.13
CA ALA A 94 11.02 8.12 -13.85
C ALA A 94 9.93 9.13 -13.47
N LEU A 95 9.31 9.76 -14.48
CA LEU A 95 8.23 10.74 -14.33
C LEU A 95 6.99 10.33 -15.14
N THR A 96 5.80 10.49 -14.55
CA THR A 96 4.50 10.19 -15.17
C THR A 96 3.49 11.31 -14.95
N ARG A 97 2.40 11.29 -15.73
CA ARG A 97 1.35 12.32 -15.73
C ARG A 97 -0.02 11.67 -15.60
N TRP A 98 -0.92 12.29 -14.85
CA TRP A 98 -2.23 11.72 -14.48
C TRP A 98 -3.31 12.81 -14.42
N PRO A 99 -4.59 12.48 -14.63
CA PRO A 99 -5.67 13.36 -14.24
C PRO A 99 -5.66 13.56 -12.73
N TYR A 100 -6.05 14.75 -12.26
CA TYR A 100 -6.30 14.98 -10.85
C TYR A 100 -7.68 14.41 -10.46
N GLY A 101 -7.71 13.61 -9.40
CA GLY A 101 -8.94 13.18 -8.73
C GLY A 101 -8.93 13.59 -7.26
N SER A 102 -10.10 13.73 -6.66
CA SER A 102 -10.24 14.08 -5.24
C SER A 102 -9.90 12.85 -4.37
N PRO A 103 -8.88 12.91 -3.49
CA PRO A 103 -8.55 11.79 -2.63
C PRO A 103 -9.61 11.59 -1.53
N VAL A 104 -9.55 10.43 -0.85
CA VAL A 104 -10.27 10.22 0.41
C VAL A 104 -9.81 11.28 1.43
N PRO A 105 -10.72 12.04 2.07
CA PRO A 105 -10.35 13.00 3.10
C PRO A 105 -9.64 12.31 4.27
N PRO A 106 -8.44 12.76 4.68
CA PRO A 106 -7.73 12.14 5.80
C PRO A 106 -8.38 12.43 7.15
N ASP A 107 -9.11 13.54 7.26
CA ASP A 107 -9.69 14.04 8.51
C ASP A 107 -11.13 13.54 8.76
N ASP A 108 -11.65 12.70 7.87
CA ASP A 108 -12.97 12.07 7.98
C ASP A 108 -12.87 10.54 7.73
N PRO A 109 -12.45 9.77 8.76
CA PRO A 109 -12.31 8.32 8.64
C PRO A 109 -13.64 7.61 8.33
N ASP A 110 -14.78 8.19 8.73
CA ASP A 110 -16.12 7.62 8.50
C ASP A 110 -16.54 7.74 7.02
N ALA A 111 -15.96 8.68 6.28
CA ALA A 111 -16.13 8.80 4.83
C ALA A 111 -15.30 7.79 4.01
N ALA A 112 -14.55 6.88 4.66
CA ALA A 112 -13.76 5.86 3.99
C ALA A 112 -14.65 4.97 3.10
N PRO A 113 -14.39 4.90 1.77
CA PRO A 113 -15.25 4.20 0.82
C PRO A 113 -14.97 2.69 0.78
N TRP A 114 -15.18 2.00 1.90
CA TRP A 114 -14.81 0.59 2.05
C TRP A 114 -15.51 -0.32 1.03
N GLU A 115 -16.82 -0.20 0.84
CA GLU A 115 -17.56 -1.04 -0.10
C GLU A 115 -17.19 -0.77 -1.56
N ASP A 116 -16.88 0.47 -1.91
CA ASP A 116 -16.39 0.79 -3.26
C ASP A 116 -14.97 0.28 -3.47
N THR A 117 -14.11 0.38 -2.44
CA THR A 117 -12.79 -0.24 -2.45
C THR A 117 -12.89 -1.75 -2.68
N ALA A 118 -13.81 -2.43 -1.98
CA ALA A 118 -14.06 -3.86 -2.14
C ALA A 118 -14.50 -4.21 -3.57
N ARG A 119 -15.40 -3.42 -4.16
CA ARG A 119 -15.87 -3.59 -5.55
C ARG A 119 -14.73 -3.39 -6.56
N LEU A 120 -13.89 -2.37 -6.36
CA LEU A 120 -12.73 -2.10 -7.22
C LEU A 120 -11.72 -3.25 -7.18
N LEU A 121 -11.41 -3.78 -5.99
CA LEU A 121 -10.53 -4.95 -5.85
C LEU A 121 -11.13 -6.19 -6.50
N ALA A 122 -12.41 -6.47 -6.31
CA ALA A 122 -13.08 -7.59 -6.96
C ALA A 122 -13.01 -7.46 -8.49
N GLY A 123 -13.25 -6.25 -9.02
CA GLY A 123 -13.08 -5.94 -10.44
C GLY A 123 -11.66 -6.20 -10.92
N LEU A 124 -10.65 -5.70 -10.20
CA LEU A 124 -9.24 -5.89 -10.52
C LEU A 124 -8.85 -7.38 -10.55
N HIS A 125 -9.24 -8.14 -9.52
CA HIS A 125 -8.92 -9.55 -9.39
C HIS A 125 -9.59 -10.45 -10.43
N ARG A 126 -10.67 -9.98 -11.07
CA ARG A 126 -11.38 -10.71 -12.13
C ARG A 126 -10.77 -10.52 -13.52
N VAL A 127 -9.82 -9.59 -13.69
CA VAL A 127 -9.17 -9.35 -14.98
C VAL A 127 -8.31 -10.56 -15.36
N ASP A 128 -8.57 -11.13 -16.53
CA ASP A 128 -7.74 -12.22 -17.07
C ASP A 128 -6.38 -11.65 -17.52
N LEU A 129 -5.32 -12.08 -16.83
CA LEU A 129 -3.94 -11.67 -17.13
C LEU A 129 -3.52 -11.92 -18.59
N ARG A 130 -4.12 -12.92 -19.26
CA ARG A 130 -3.81 -13.25 -20.67
C ARG A 130 -4.30 -12.18 -21.65
N GLN A 131 -5.24 -11.34 -21.24
CA GLN A 131 -5.78 -10.24 -22.05
C GLN A 131 -5.01 -8.93 -21.84
N LEU A 132 -4.01 -8.90 -20.95
CA LEU A 132 -3.23 -7.71 -20.64
C LEU A 132 -1.98 -7.58 -21.53
N PRO A 133 -1.48 -6.35 -21.73
CA PRO A 133 -0.38 -6.11 -22.66
C PRO A 133 0.97 -6.58 -22.10
N GLY A 134 1.55 -7.62 -22.71
CA GLY A 134 2.87 -8.16 -22.40
C GLY A 134 2.91 -8.96 -21.09
N PRO A 135 4.10 -9.40 -20.65
CA PRO A 135 4.22 -10.10 -19.38
C PRO A 135 3.90 -9.15 -18.23
N VAL A 136 2.90 -9.51 -17.43
CA VAL A 136 2.52 -8.76 -16.23
C VAL A 136 3.64 -8.89 -15.18
N PRO A 137 4.25 -7.78 -14.72
CA PRO A 137 5.26 -7.83 -13.66
C PRO A 137 4.71 -8.47 -12.38
N PRO A 138 5.54 -9.06 -11.50
CA PRO A 138 5.07 -9.49 -10.19
C PRO A 138 4.57 -8.28 -9.37
N MET A 139 3.51 -8.49 -8.58
CA MET A 139 3.12 -7.54 -7.55
C MET A 139 4.19 -7.47 -6.46
N ARG A 140 4.30 -6.32 -5.80
CA ARG A 140 5.44 -6.02 -4.92
C ARG A 140 5.14 -6.14 -3.42
N GLY A 141 3.95 -6.58 -3.04
CA GLY A 141 3.50 -6.70 -1.65
C GLY A 141 4.50 -7.40 -0.72
N PRO A 142 4.87 -8.67 -0.95
CA PRO A 142 5.87 -9.38 -0.14
C PRO A 142 7.24 -8.67 -0.11
N ALA A 143 7.70 -8.15 -1.25
CA ALA A 143 8.95 -7.39 -1.34
C ALA A 143 8.87 -6.04 -0.59
N LYS A 144 7.67 -5.47 -0.39
CA LYS A 144 7.43 -4.26 0.39
C LYS A 144 7.44 -4.57 1.89
N ALA A 145 6.87 -5.70 2.30
CA ALA A 145 7.00 -6.21 3.65
C ALA A 145 8.46 -6.46 4.02
N ALA A 146 9.24 -7.15 3.17
CA ALA A 146 10.67 -7.35 3.39
C ALA A 146 11.45 -6.04 3.53
N ARG A 147 11.13 -5.03 2.70
CA ARG A 147 11.72 -3.69 2.79
C ARG A 147 11.37 -2.97 4.10
N ALA A 148 10.16 -3.15 4.62
CA ALA A 148 9.79 -2.60 5.91
C ALA A 148 10.64 -3.17 7.05
N LEU A 149 10.90 -4.49 7.05
CA LEU A 149 11.79 -5.12 8.03
C LEU A 149 13.23 -4.66 7.87
N ALA A 150 13.73 -4.53 6.63
CA ALA A 150 15.05 -3.96 6.41
C ALA A 150 15.16 -2.54 6.98
N ARG A 151 14.14 -1.70 6.80
CA ARG A 151 14.07 -0.35 7.39
C ARG A 151 14.10 -0.39 8.91
N LEU A 152 13.34 -1.28 9.55
CA LEU A 152 13.38 -1.49 11.00
C LEU A 152 14.80 -1.82 11.49
N ARG A 153 15.49 -2.76 10.82
CA ARG A 153 16.85 -3.19 11.19
C ARG A 153 17.90 -2.10 11.08
N THR A 154 17.68 -1.13 10.19
CA THR A 154 18.57 0.03 10.01
C THR A 154 18.17 1.25 10.85
N ALA A 155 16.99 1.22 11.49
CA ALA A 155 16.51 2.34 12.28
C ALA A 155 17.37 2.50 13.55
N PRO A 156 17.55 3.73 14.06
CA PRO A 156 18.35 4.01 15.25
C PRO A 156 17.60 3.61 16.53
N VAL A 157 17.17 2.35 16.64
CA VAL A 157 16.52 1.81 17.84
C VAL A 157 17.60 1.59 18.92
N PRO A 158 17.47 2.20 20.11
CA PRO A 158 18.47 2.06 21.18
C PRO A 158 18.73 0.59 21.56
N SER A 159 19.98 0.15 21.54
CA SER A 159 20.32 -1.28 21.70
C SER A 159 20.18 -1.81 23.14
N ASN A 160 20.04 -0.94 24.13
CA ASN A 160 20.06 -1.29 25.55
C ASN A 160 18.86 -0.67 26.29
N GLY A 161 18.05 -1.52 26.95
CA GLY A 161 17.24 -1.06 28.09
C GLY A 161 18.14 -0.60 29.24
N PRO A 162 17.63 0.13 30.25
CA PRO A 162 18.44 0.55 31.39
C PRO A 162 19.10 -0.68 32.03
N ALA A 163 20.40 -0.57 32.33
CA ALA A 163 21.15 -1.59 33.05
C ALA A 163 20.37 -1.98 34.31
N SER A 164 20.14 -3.27 34.50
CA SER A 164 19.50 -3.85 35.68
C SER A 164 20.18 -3.33 36.95
N GLY A 165 19.51 -2.37 37.60
CA GLY A 165 20.04 -1.67 38.75
C GLY A 165 19.23 -0.42 39.07
N ARG A 166 18.13 -0.63 39.82
CA ARG A 166 17.17 0.36 40.38
C ARG A 166 15.93 0.63 39.53
N HIS A 167 14.81 0.67 40.24
CA HIS A 167 13.46 0.94 39.77
C HIS A 167 13.35 2.36 39.19
N ALA A 168 13.87 2.56 37.98
CA ALA A 168 13.56 3.73 37.17
C ALA A 168 12.31 3.43 36.33
N PRO A 169 11.40 4.42 36.15
CA PRO A 169 10.22 4.23 35.31
C PRO A 169 10.66 3.88 33.88
N VAL A 170 9.98 2.90 33.26
CA VAL A 170 10.21 2.49 31.87
C VAL A 170 10.05 3.73 30.99
N THR A 171 11.16 4.25 30.46
CA THR A 171 11.12 5.34 29.48
C THR A 171 10.61 4.78 28.15
N ALA A 172 10.03 5.63 27.28
CA ALA A 172 9.57 5.24 25.94
C ALA A 172 10.68 4.52 25.11
N ALA A 173 11.95 4.83 25.39
CA ALA A 173 13.11 4.19 24.76
C ALA A 173 13.29 2.71 25.15
N GLY A 174 12.77 2.24 26.29
CA GLY A 174 12.78 0.81 26.64
C GLY A 174 11.68 -0.01 25.95
N ALA A 175 10.62 0.66 25.49
CA ALA A 175 9.49 0.02 24.80
C ALA A 175 9.82 -0.30 23.33
N LEU A 176 10.53 0.58 22.61
CA LEU A 176 10.86 0.38 21.19
C LEU A 176 11.76 -0.84 20.91
N PRO A 177 12.82 -1.14 21.69
CA PRO A 177 13.65 -2.32 21.47
C PRO A 177 12.87 -3.63 21.70
N ALA A 178 12.02 -3.67 22.74
CA ALA A 178 11.15 -4.81 23.00
C ALA A 178 10.12 -5.01 21.87
N ALA A 179 9.53 -3.90 21.38
CA ALA A 179 8.64 -3.90 20.24
C ALA A 179 9.33 -4.43 18.97
N ALA A 180 10.54 -3.94 18.67
CA ALA A 180 11.33 -4.39 17.52
C ALA A 180 11.63 -5.88 17.59
N ALA A 181 12.00 -6.39 18.76
CA ALA A 181 12.25 -7.81 18.97
C ALA A 181 10.97 -8.66 18.78
N ALA A 182 9.81 -8.17 19.20
CA ALA A 182 8.53 -8.86 18.95
C ALA A 182 8.20 -8.94 17.46
N VAL A 183 8.41 -7.85 16.72
CA VAL A 183 8.21 -7.80 15.26
C VAL A 183 9.16 -8.75 14.53
N GLU A 184 10.44 -8.80 14.90
CA GLU A 184 11.42 -9.74 14.33
C GLU A 184 11.06 -11.21 14.58
N ARG A 185 10.61 -11.55 15.81
CA ARG A 185 10.13 -12.90 16.10
C ARG A 185 8.90 -13.26 15.27
N ALA A 186 7.93 -12.35 15.14
CA ALA A 186 6.75 -12.57 14.33
C ALA A 186 7.11 -12.78 12.85
N TRP A 187 8.00 -11.93 12.31
CA TRP A 187 8.53 -12.06 10.94
C TRP A 187 9.15 -13.43 10.69
N ALA A 188 9.95 -13.94 11.63
CA ALA A 188 10.61 -15.25 11.51
C ALA A 188 9.61 -16.43 11.39
N THR A 189 8.38 -16.29 11.89
CA THR A 189 7.33 -17.32 11.76
C THR A 189 6.66 -17.37 10.39
N LEU A 190 6.80 -16.31 9.58
CA LEU A 190 6.16 -16.23 8.27
C LEU A 190 6.90 -17.12 7.25
N PRO A 191 6.20 -17.78 6.30
CA PRO A 191 6.84 -18.59 5.28
C PRO A 191 7.71 -17.73 4.33
N PRO A 192 8.73 -18.33 3.68
CA PRO A 192 9.69 -17.60 2.82
C PRO A 192 9.03 -16.73 1.74
N TRP A 193 7.94 -17.19 1.14
CA TRP A 193 7.28 -16.43 0.07
C TRP A 193 6.64 -15.13 0.57
N ALA A 194 6.03 -15.15 1.76
CA ALA A 194 5.44 -13.95 2.38
C ALA A 194 6.53 -12.97 2.81
N ARG A 195 7.73 -13.49 3.09
CA ARG A 195 8.94 -12.70 3.36
C ARG A 195 9.63 -12.17 2.11
N GLY A 196 9.12 -12.46 0.91
CA GLY A 196 9.75 -12.06 -0.35
C GLY A 196 11.04 -12.84 -0.68
N GLU A 197 11.28 -13.96 -0.03
CA GLU A 197 12.47 -14.82 -0.20
C GLU A 197 12.23 -15.94 -1.21
N ALA A 198 10.97 -16.20 -1.58
CA ALA A 198 10.58 -17.21 -2.56
C ALA A 198 9.36 -16.72 -3.39
N PRO A 199 9.11 -17.32 -4.58
CA PRO A 199 7.89 -17.03 -5.34
C PRO A 199 6.61 -17.39 -4.56
N PRO A 200 5.53 -16.62 -4.69
CA PRO A 200 4.27 -16.95 -4.04
C PRO A 200 3.64 -18.21 -4.66
N PRO A 201 2.92 -19.02 -3.86
CA PRO A 201 2.29 -20.26 -4.34
C PRO A 201 1.16 -19.98 -5.33
N ARG A 202 0.52 -18.81 -5.25
CA ARG A 202 -0.55 -18.35 -6.13
C ARG A 202 -0.10 -17.07 -6.83
N THR A 203 -0.17 -17.05 -8.17
CA THR A 203 0.25 -15.91 -9.02
C THR A 203 -0.75 -15.57 -10.12
N GLY A 204 -1.96 -16.12 -10.05
CA GLY A 204 -2.97 -16.02 -11.12
C GLY A 204 -3.79 -14.74 -11.13
N THR A 205 -3.59 -13.84 -10.16
CA THR A 205 -4.46 -12.67 -9.95
C THR A 205 -3.70 -11.38 -10.23
N LEU A 206 -4.33 -10.40 -10.89
CA LEU A 206 -3.83 -9.04 -10.95
C LEU A 206 -4.11 -8.35 -9.61
N CYS A 207 -3.07 -8.07 -8.83
CA CYS A 207 -3.15 -7.41 -7.53
C CYS A 207 -2.64 -5.97 -7.62
N HIS A 208 -3.24 -5.08 -6.85
CA HIS A 208 -2.77 -3.73 -6.58
C HIS A 208 -1.40 -3.74 -5.88
N GLY A 209 -1.22 -4.64 -4.92
CA GLY A 209 0.06 -4.93 -4.27
C GLY A 209 0.43 -4.07 -3.05
N ASP A 210 -0.29 -2.97 -2.80
CA ASP A 210 -0.12 -2.16 -1.58
C ASP A 210 -1.38 -1.35 -1.18
N LEU A 211 -2.57 -1.87 -1.45
CA LEU A 211 -3.83 -1.13 -1.23
C LEU A 211 -3.88 -0.42 0.14
N HIS A 212 -4.14 0.89 0.15
CA HIS A 212 -4.59 1.66 1.30
C HIS A 212 -5.55 2.78 0.90
N LEU A 213 -6.32 3.35 1.84
CA LEU A 213 -7.36 4.35 1.51
C LEU A 213 -6.83 5.61 0.80
N GLY A 214 -5.58 6.01 1.08
CA GLY A 214 -4.88 7.07 0.33
C GLY A 214 -4.56 6.76 -1.14
N GLN A 215 -4.90 5.57 -1.65
CA GLN A 215 -4.74 5.17 -3.06
C GLN A 215 -6.08 5.13 -3.81
N LEU A 216 -7.09 5.83 -3.30
CA LEU A 216 -8.35 6.05 -3.99
C LEU A 216 -8.54 7.53 -4.32
N VAL A 217 -9.05 7.80 -5.51
CA VAL A 217 -9.50 9.13 -5.91
C VAL A 217 -10.86 9.06 -6.62
N ARG A 218 -11.69 10.09 -6.46
CA ARG A 218 -12.85 10.32 -7.31
C ARG A 218 -12.43 11.04 -8.59
N HIS A 219 -12.80 10.49 -9.74
CA HIS A 219 -12.56 11.14 -11.03
C HIS A 219 -13.79 11.04 -11.97
N PRO A 220 -14.32 12.16 -12.49
CA PRO A 220 -13.89 13.54 -12.27
C PRO A 220 -13.92 13.96 -10.79
N ALA A 221 -13.09 14.93 -10.44
CA ALA A 221 -12.91 15.37 -9.05
C ALA A 221 -14.23 15.91 -8.46
N GLY A 222 -14.68 15.35 -7.34
CA GLY A 222 -15.86 15.78 -6.59
C GLY A 222 -17.11 14.92 -6.81
N ASP A 223 -17.37 14.48 -8.04
CA ASP A 223 -18.62 13.81 -8.44
C ASP A 223 -18.40 12.43 -9.09
N GLY A 224 -17.18 12.12 -9.49
CA GLY A 224 -16.87 10.88 -10.17
C GLY A 224 -16.87 9.62 -9.29
N PRO A 225 -16.87 8.44 -9.94
CA PRO A 225 -16.64 7.17 -9.25
C PRO A 225 -15.24 7.14 -8.61
N TRP A 226 -15.10 6.30 -7.59
CA TRP A 226 -13.80 5.95 -7.04
C TRP A 226 -12.99 5.14 -8.03
N LEU A 227 -11.70 5.42 -8.11
CA LEU A 227 -10.71 4.70 -8.90
C LEU A 227 -9.45 4.47 -8.06
N LEU A 228 -8.78 3.35 -8.31
CA LEU A 228 -7.48 3.03 -7.74
C LEU A 228 -6.36 3.83 -8.44
N ILE A 229 -5.39 4.29 -7.67
CA ILE A 229 -4.18 4.98 -8.13
C ILE A 229 -2.93 4.33 -7.53
N ASP A 230 -1.74 4.84 -7.85
CA ASP A 230 -0.47 4.38 -7.29
C ASP A 230 -0.08 2.95 -7.71
N ILE A 231 0.00 2.77 -9.03
CA ILE A 231 0.29 1.50 -9.70
C ILE A 231 1.73 0.99 -9.55
N ASP A 232 2.55 1.51 -8.63
CA ASP A 232 3.97 1.14 -8.53
C ASP A 232 4.21 -0.32 -8.10
N ASP A 233 3.24 -0.87 -7.37
CA ASP A 233 3.27 -2.21 -6.81
C ASP A 233 2.31 -3.19 -7.52
N LEU A 234 1.57 -2.70 -8.53
CA LEU A 234 0.60 -3.45 -9.34
C LEU A 234 1.26 -4.64 -10.04
N GLY A 235 0.64 -5.81 -10.04
CA GLY A 235 1.17 -6.93 -10.80
C GLY A 235 0.50 -8.26 -10.50
N ARG A 236 1.06 -9.33 -11.06
CA ARG A 236 0.57 -10.68 -10.80
C ARG A 236 0.99 -11.17 -9.42
N GLY A 237 0.07 -11.79 -8.68
CA GLY A 237 0.37 -12.36 -7.36
C GLY A 237 -0.82 -13.09 -6.74
N ASP A 238 -0.79 -13.18 -5.41
CA ASP A 238 -1.89 -13.69 -4.60
C ASP A 238 -2.86 -12.54 -4.28
N GLY A 239 -4.12 -12.66 -4.69
CA GLY A 239 -5.13 -11.62 -4.50
C GLY A 239 -5.51 -11.40 -3.03
N ALA A 240 -5.23 -12.37 -2.14
CA ALA A 240 -5.43 -12.19 -0.70
C ALA A 240 -4.58 -11.06 -0.12
N TRP A 241 -3.48 -10.69 -0.79
CA TRP A 241 -2.62 -9.60 -0.37
C TRP A 241 -3.31 -8.24 -0.38
N ASP A 242 -4.22 -8.00 -1.33
CA ASP A 242 -4.96 -6.73 -1.39
C ASP A 242 -6.05 -6.61 -0.33
N LEU A 243 -6.53 -7.74 0.19
CA LEU A 243 -7.48 -7.80 1.31
C LEU A 243 -6.77 -7.79 2.68
N ALA A 244 -5.44 -7.91 2.69
CA ALA A 244 -4.66 -8.11 3.90
C ALA A 244 -4.67 -6.90 4.84
N ARG A 245 -4.69 -5.67 4.32
CA ARG A 245 -4.71 -4.47 5.16
C ARG A 245 -6.01 -4.33 5.96
N PRO A 246 -7.21 -4.36 5.36
CA PRO A 246 -8.44 -4.33 6.15
C PRO A 246 -8.57 -5.55 7.07
N ALA A 247 -8.11 -6.73 6.64
CA ALA A 247 -8.09 -7.92 7.50
C ALA A 247 -7.17 -7.73 8.72
N ALA A 248 -5.98 -7.16 8.53
CA ALA A 248 -5.04 -6.84 9.60
C ALA A 248 -5.64 -5.82 10.58
N TRP A 249 -6.32 -4.78 10.07
CA TRP A 249 -6.97 -3.78 10.91
C TRP A 249 -8.13 -4.37 11.72
N PHE A 250 -8.91 -5.26 11.12
CA PHE A 250 -9.94 -5.99 11.85
C PHE A 250 -9.34 -6.89 12.93
N ALA A 251 -8.29 -7.65 12.61
CA ALA A 251 -7.58 -8.52 13.56
C ALA A 251 -6.93 -7.77 14.73
N THR A 252 -6.55 -6.50 14.55
CA THR A 252 -6.00 -5.64 15.60
C THR A 252 -7.05 -4.82 16.34
N GLY A 253 -8.32 -4.89 15.94
CA GLY A 253 -9.41 -4.11 16.52
C GLY A 253 -9.46 -2.64 16.05
N LEU A 254 -8.70 -2.28 15.01
CA LEU A 254 -8.65 -0.94 14.43
C LEU A 254 -9.73 -0.72 13.34
N LEU A 255 -10.35 -1.79 12.84
CA LEU A 255 -11.50 -1.72 11.94
C LEU A 255 -12.73 -2.29 12.63
N ALA A 256 -13.82 -1.51 12.66
CA ALA A 256 -15.06 -1.95 13.26
C ALA A 256 -15.61 -3.23 12.59
N PRO A 257 -16.16 -4.19 13.34
CA PRO A 257 -16.68 -5.44 12.78
C PRO A 257 -17.74 -5.25 11.68
N ASP A 258 -18.59 -4.25 11.81
CA ASP A 258 -19.62 -3.94 10.79
C ASP A 258 -19.00 -3.42 9.49
N LEU A 259 -17.92 -2.63 9.56
CA LEU A 259 -17.19 -2.18 8.38
C LEU A 259 -16.51 -3.35 7.67
N TRP A 260 -15.86 -4.23 8.43
CA TRP A 260 -15.26 -5.45 7.89
C TRP A 260 -16.28 -6.34 7.20
N THR A 261 -17.44 -6.55 7.83
CA THR A 261 -18.54 -7.35 7.29
C THR A 261 -19.08 -6.75 5.99
N ARG A 262 -19.34 -5.44 5.94
CA ARG A 262 -19.79 -4.74 4.72
C ARG A 262 -18.75 -4.78 3.59
N PHE A 263 -17.47 -4.59 3.91
CA PHE A 263 -16.37 -4.70 2.96
C PHE A 263 -16.34 -6.09 2.31
N LEU A 264 -16.34 -7.16 3.12
CA LEU A 264 -16.32 -8.53 2.62
C LEU A 264 -17.58 -8.87 1.80
N ALA A 265 -18.76 -8.44 2.27
CA ALA A 265 -20.01 -8.64 1.56
C ALA A 265 -19.98 -7.95 0.18
N ALA A 266 -19.49 -6.72 0.11
CA ALA A 266 -19.34 -5.99 -1.15
C ALA A 266 -18.33 -6.65 -2.11
N TYR A 267 -17.21 -7.16 -1.59
CA TYR A 267 -16.22 -7.90 -2.38
C TYR A 267 -16.81 -9.18 -2.98
N ARG A 268 -17.50 -9.98 -2.15
CA ARG A 268 -18.18 -11.22 -2.56
C ARG A 268 -19.29 -10.95 -3.58
N ALA A 269 -20.13 -9.94 -3.32
CA ALA A 269 -21.22 -9.56 -4.22
C ALA A 269 -20.72 -9.10 -5.60
N ALA A 270 -19.53 -8.50 -5.67
CA ALA A 270 -18.88 -8.15 -6.94
C ALA A 270 -18.21 -9.35 -7.66
N GLY A 271 -18.27 -10.54 -7.07
CA GLY A 271 -17.68 -11.78 -7.60
C GLY A 271 -16.16 -11.84 -7.41
N GLY A 272 -15.64 -11.25 -6.34
CA GLY A 272 -14.22 -11.32 -6.02
C GLY A 272 -13.76 -12.77 -5.80
N PRO A 273 -12.72 -13.26 -6.50
CA PRO A 273 -12.39 -14.68 -6.55
C PRO A 273 -11.52 -15.20 -5.40
N VAL A 274 -11.02 -14.31 -4.54
CA VAL A 274 -10.00 -14.65 -3.54
C VAL A 274 -10.57 -15.36 -2.33
N VAL A 275 -11.71 -14.88 -1.83
CA VAL A 275 -12.44 -15.52 -0.73
C VAL A 275 -13.68 -16.17 -1.31
N GLY A 276 -14.05 -17.36 -0.81
CA GLY A 276 -15.27 -18.04 -1.24
C GLY A 276 -16.52 -17.15 -1.13
N PRO A 277 -17.59 -17.47 -1.89
CA PRO A 277 -18.82 -16.67 -1.88
C PRO A 277 -19.46 -16.59 -0.48
N ASP A 278 -19.22 -17.60 0.34
CA ASP A 278 -19.67 -17.71 1.74
C ASP A 278 -18.56 -18.31 2.61
N GLY A 279 -18.80 -18.38 3.93
CA GLY A 279 -17.92 -19.06 4.89
C GLY A 279 -16.81 -18.18 5.46
N ASP A 280 -15.87 -18.82 6.15
CA ASP A 280 -14.75 -18.18 6.83
C ASP A 280 -13.69 -17.70 5.80
N PRO A 281 -13.36 -16.38 5.74
CA PRO A 281 -12.32 -15.88 4.85
C PRO A 281 -10.89 -16.11 5.40
N TRP A 282 -10.73 -16.44 6.68
CA TRP A 282 -9.41 -16.50 7.33
C TRP A 282 -8.43 -17.55 6.78
N PRO A 283 -8.86 -18.72 6.26
CA PRO A 283 -7.94 -19.65 5.61
C PRO A 283 -7.11 -19.03 4.48
N ASP A 284 -7.66 -18.05 3.76
CA ASP A 284 -6.95 -17.31 2.71
C ASP A 284 -6.30 -16.01 3.23
N LEU A 285 -6.87 -15.39 4.27
CA LEU A 285 -6.45 -14.06 4.74
C LEU A 285 -5.46 -14.05 5.91
N ASP A 286 -5.37 -15.10 6.74
CA ASP A 286 -4.54 -15.10 7.96
C ASP A 286 -3.09 -14.71 7.66
N LEU A 287 -2.46 -15.41 6.70
CA LEU A 287 -1.05 -15.23 6.41
C LEU A 287 -0.74 -13.84 5.81
N PRO A 288 -1.46 -13.34 4.79
CA PRO A 288 -1.30 -11.97 4.34
C PRO A 288 -1.58 -10.93 5.43
N ALA A 289 -2.64 -11.10 6.23
CA ALA A 289 -2.99 -10.18 7.32
C ALA A 289 -1.87 -10.09 8.37
N ARG A 290 -1.34 -11.23 8.82
CA ARG A 290 -0.19 -11.28 9.74
C ARG A 290 1.03 -10.60 9.14
N THR A 291 1.29 -10.80 7.85
CA THR A 291 2.43 -10.15 7.18
C THR A 291 2.27 -8.64 7.13
N LEU A 292 1.06 -8.13 6.83
CA LEU A 292 0.76 -6.70 6.84
C LEU A 292 0.79 -6.09 8.25
N THR A 293 0.42 -6.84 9.27
CA THR A 293 0.59 -6.46 10.68
C THR A 293 2.07 -6.27 11.01
N VAL A 294 2.92 -7.24 10.67
CA VAL A 294 4.38 -7.15 10.89
C VAL A 294 4.99 -6.00 10.08
N GLN A 295 4.61 -5.84 8.81
CA GLN A 295 5.04 -4.73 7.96
C GLN A 295 4.69 -3.37 8.58
N THR A 296 3.45 -3.23 9.07
CA THR A 296 2.95 -1.97 9.63
C THR A 296 3.67 -1.64 10.95
N ALA A 297 3.82 -2.61 11.85
CA ALA A 297 4.58 -2.45 13.09
C ALA A 297 6.05 -2.09 12.82
N ALA A 298 6.70 -2.76 11.85
CA ALA A 298 8.08 -2.46 11.49
C ALA A 298 8.27 -1.02 11.01
N LEU A 299 7.37 -0.53 10.15
CA LEU A 299 7.40 0.86 9.68
C LEU A 299 7.09 1.86 10.80
N ALA A 300 6.15 1.54 11.69
CA ALA A 300 5.81 2.39 12.83
C ALA A 300 7.02 2.59 13.75
N ILE A 301 7.67 1.50 14.16
CA ILE A 301 8.87 1.55 15.00
C ILE A 301 10.01 2.30 14.32
N ALA A 302 10.26 2.03 13.02
CA ALA A 302 11.32 2.74 12.29
C ALA A 302 11.07 4.26 12.26
N LYS A 303 9.83 4.68 11.99
CA LYS A 303 9.43 6.09 12.00
C LYS A 303 9.53 6.71 13.39
N ALA A 304 9.05 6.01 14.41
CA ALA A 304 9.08 6.47 15.80
C ALA A 304 10.52 6.65 16.30
N ALA A 305 11.42 5.71 15.98
CA ALA A 305 12.84 5.81 16.31
C ALA A 305 13.52 6.99 15.58
N THR A 306 13.24 7.19 14.29
CA THR A 306 13.80 8.35 13.55
C THR A 306 13.28 9.69 14.08
N ALA A 307 12.02 9.74 14.51
CA ALA A 307 11.39 10.94 15.03
C ALA A 307 11.54 11.13 16.54
N ASP A 308 12.30 10.25 17.21
CA ASP A 308 12.47 10.22 18.68
C ASP A 308 11.15 10.37 19.45
N ARG A 309 10.16 9.58 19.06
CA ARG A 309 8.81 9.59 19.67
C ARG A 309 8.37 8.21 20.13
N SER A 310 7.40 8.18 21.03
CA SER A 310 6.66 6.97 21.35
C SER A 310 5.76 6.53 20.18
N LEU A 311 5.39 5.25 20.18
CA LEU A 311 4.30 4.75 19.36
C LEU A 311 2.97 5.36 19.83
N ASP A 312 2.06 5.60 18.89
CA ASP A 312 0.66 5.89 19.23
C ASP A 312 -0.13 4.59 19.53
N ASP A 313 -1.40 4.74 19.92
CA ASP A 313 -2.26 3.62 20.30
C ASP A 313 -2.48 2.63 19.15
N ALA A 314 -2.63 3.13 17.91
CA ALA A 314 -2.85 2.29 16.74
C ALA A 314 -1.57 1.54 16.36
N GLU A 315 -0.42 2.20 16.40
CA GLU A 315 0.90 1.60 16.20
C GLU A 315 1.20 0.54 17.28
N THR A 316 0.85 0.80 18.53
CA THR A 316 0.97 -0.14 19.65
C THR A 316 0.12 -1.39 19.42
N ALA A 317 -1.11 -1.24 18.94
CA ALA A 317 -2.00 -2.38 18.65
C ALA A 317 -1.38 -3.37 17.63
N PHE A 318 -0.65 -2.88 16.62
CA PHE A 318 0.07 -3.74 15.67
C PHE A 318 1.27 -4.46 16.30
N VAL A 319 2.01 -3.78 17.19
CA VAL A 319 3.13 -4.39 17.93
C VAL A 319 2.62 -5.49 18.86
N ASP A 320 1.54 -5.23 19.59
CA ASP A 320 0.93 -6.21 20.49
C ASP A 320 0.41 -7.42 19.73
N ALA A 321 -0.17 -7.21 18.53
CA ALA A 321 -0.55 -8.30 17.65
C ALA A 321 0.66 -9.14 17.21
N CYS A 322 1.80 -8.52 16.87
CA CYS A 322 3.04 -9.26 16.59
C CYS A 322 3.51 -10.09 17.79
N ALA A 323 3.42 -9.54 19.01
CA ALA A 323 3.77 -10.27 20.22
C ALA A 323 2.87 -11.49 20.45
N ARG A 324 1.55 -11.35 20.22
CA ARG A 324 0.58 -12.46 20.33
C ARG A 324 0.88 -13.61 19.37
N MET A 325 1.22 -13.32 18.10
CA MET A 325 1.53 -14.34 17.08
C MET A 325 2.64 -15.32 17.49
N THR A 326 3.51 -14.93 18.42
CA THR A 326 4.66 -15.72 18.87
C THR A 326 4.49 -16.29 20.28
N SER A 327 3.35 -16.00 20.92
CA SER A 327 3.05 -16.46 22.27
C SER A 327 2.59 -17.93 22.26
N PRO A 328 3.10 -18.79 23.17
CA PRO A 328 2.82 -20.23 23.18
C PRO A 328 1.33 -20.61 23.23
N ALA A 329 0.48 -19.75 23.79
CA ALA A 329 -0.96 -19.99 23.89
C ALA A 329 -1.69 -20.06 22.53
N GLN A 330 -1.13 -19.46 21.46
CA GLN A 330 -1.71 -19.52 20.10
C GLN A 330 -1.14 -20.66 19.25
N GLN A 331 -0.04 -21.30 19.66
CA GLN A 331 0.51 -22.46 18.94
C GLN A 331 -0.19 -23.79 19.28
N LEU A 332 -1.10 -23.77 20.26
CA LEU A 332 -1.82 -24.94 20.80
C LEU A 332 -3.35 -24.86 20.67
N ALA A 333 -3.92 -23.85 20.00
CA ALA A 333 -5.37 -23.78 19.80
C ALA A 333 -5.82 -24.74 18.68
N PRO A 334 -6.65 -25.77 18.96
CA PRO A 334 -7.32 -26.53 17.91
C PRO A 334 -8.42 -25.69 17.26
N ALA A 335 -8.78 -26.06 16.02
CA ALA A 335 -9.78 -25.39 15.19
C ALA A 335 -11.10 -25.12 15.93
N GLY A 336 -11.47 -23.83 15.99
CA GLY A 336 -12.84 -23.27 16.10
C GLY A 336 -13.75 -23.75 17.26
N PRO A 337 -14.59 -22.87 17.83
CA PRO A 337 -15.70 -23.34 18.64
C PRO A 337 -16.69 -24.06 17.71
N GLY A 338 -16.90 -25.35 17.93
CA GLY A 338 -18.00 -26.09 17.33
C GLY A 338 -19.31 -25.47 17.80
N VAL A 339 -20.07 -24.90 16.86
CA VAL A 339 -21.45 -24.51 17.07
C VAL A 339 -22.32 -25.77 17.06
N GLY A 340 -22.87 -26.09 18.23
CA GLY A 340 -24.15 -26.79 18.32
C GLY A 340 -25.31 -25.82 18.17
#